data_AF-A0A345Y7Q7-F1
#
_entry.id   AF-A0A345Y7Q7-F1
#
_cell.length_a   1.000
_cell.length_b   1.000
_cell.length_c   1.000
_cell.angle_alpha   90.00
_cell.angle_beta   90.00
_cell.angle_gamma   90.00
#
_symmetry.space_group_name_H-M   'P 1'
#
loop_
_entity.id
_entity.type
_entity.pdbx_description
1 polymer ?
#
loop_
_entity_poly.entity_id
_entity_poly.type
_entity_poly.pdbx_seq_one_letter_code
_entity_poly.pdbx_strand_id
1 'polypeptide(L)'
;MTREDAATAHRRRLARAKDRLRNFLSELIERLNELFGDGISDENKLGFAVMQVGQTLRANERVMRQIKHNDKALAVQGELKTAAIKAILAARNGNQAMADQLLSGDDRLIDFLGLMYNLLKHGQDLGLTRPPVEH
;
A
#
# COMPACT_ATOMS: atom_id res chain seq x y z
N MET A 1 2.28 8.03 -40.76
CA MET A 1 2.07 8.39 -39.34
C MET A 1 3.18 9.34 -38.93
N THR A 2 2.88 10.58 -38.56
CA THR A 2 3.91 11.58 -38.24
C THR A 2 4.43 11.40 -36.80
N ARG A 3 5.60 11.95 -36.48
CA ARG A 3 6.13 11.98 -35.10
C ARG A 3 5.14 12.64 -34.12
N GLU A 4 4.36 13.60 -34.59
CA GLU A 4 3.35 14.34 -33.82
C GLU A 4 2.11 13.49 -33.52
N ASP A 5 1.66 12.67 -34.47
CA ASP A 5 0.57 11.70 -34.27
C ASP A 5 0.95 10.64 -33.23
N ALA A 6 2.18 10.14 -33.27
CA ALA A 6 2.70 9.16 -32.32
C ALA A 6 2.81 9.73 -30.89
N ALA A 7 3.30 10.97 -30.75
CA ALA A 7 3.39 11.66 -29.46
C ALA A 7 2.00 11.92 -28.86
N THR A 8 1.03 12.31 -29.68
CA THR A 8 -0.36 12.54 -29.26
C THR A 8 -1.05 11.23 -28.83
N ALA A 9 -0.85 10.15 -29.58
CA ALA A 9 -1.35 8.82 -29.20
C ALA A 9 -0.74 8.32 -27.88
N HIS A 10 0.57 8.54 -27.68
CA HIS A 10 1.25 8.18 -26.42
C HIS A 10 0.69 8.96 -25.22
N ARG A 11 0.54 10.29 -25.34
CA ARG A 11 -0.05 11.13 -24.28
C ARG A 11 -1.47 10.69 -23.93
N ARG A 12 -2.31 10.42 -24.94
CA ARG A 12 -3.68 9.90 -24.72
C ARG A 12 -3.68 8.55 -24.01
N ARG A 13 -2.74 7.65 -24.33
CA ARG A 13 -2.60 6.36 -23.66
C ARG A 13 -2.23 6.52 -22.18
N LEU A 14 -1.29 7.42 -21.87
CA LEU A 14 -0.90 7.73 -20.49
C LEU A 14 -2.05 8.33 -19.69
N ALA A 15 -2.80 9.29 -20.27
CA ALA A 15 -3.98 9.86 -19.64
C ALA A 15 -5.02 8.77 -19.29
N ARG A 16 -5.37 7.91 -20.26
CA ARG A 16 -6.30 6.79 -20.03
C ARG A 16 -5.79 5.81 -18.97
N ALA A 17 -4.48 5.56 -18.91
CA ALA A 17 -3.89 4.68 -17.89
C ALA A 17 -3.99 5.32 -16.49
N LYS A 18 -3.71 6.61 -16.39
CA LYS A 18 -3.87 7.39 -15.15
C LYS A 18 -5.32 7.40 -14.66
N ASP A 19 -6.28 7.60 -15.56
CA ASP A 19 -7.71 7.59 -15.21
C ASP A 19 -8.15 6.22 -14.68
N ARG A 20 -7.74 5.12 -15.34
CA ARG A 20 -8.02 3.76 -14.85
C ARG A 20 -7.40 3.50 -13.47
N LEU A 21 -6.16 3.94 -13.25
CA LEU A 21 -5.51 3.80 -11.96
C LEU A 21 -6.25 4.60 -10.88
N ARG A 22 -6.64 5.84 -11.17
CA ARG A 22 -7.39 6.69 -10.24
C ARG A 22 -8.71 6.03 -9.86
N ASN A 23 -9.49 5.57 -10.85
CA ASN A 23 -10.78 4.93 -10.59
C ASN A 23 -10.62 3.66 -9.74
N PHE A 24 -9.64 2.82 -10.07
CA PHE A 24 -9.35 1.62 -9.28
C PHE A 24 -8.97 1.97 -7.83
N LEU A 25 -8.13 2.98 -7.61
CA LEU A 25 -7.73 3.41 -6.27
C LEU A 25 -8.91 3.99 -5.49
N SER A 26 -9.77 4.79 -6.13
CA SER A 26 -11.00 5.31 -5.51
C SER A 26 -11.92 4.17 -5.07
N GLU A 27 -12.22 3.22 -5.96
CA GLU A 27 -13.04 2.06 -5.63
C GLU A 27 -12.42 1.19 -4.52
N LEU A 28 -11.09 1.05 -4.51
CA LEU A 28 -10.40 0.32 -3.47
C LEU A 28 -10.54 1.01 -2.11
N ILE A 29 -10.36 2.34 -2.05
CA ILE A 29 -10.51 3.12 -0.82
C ILE A 29 -11.95 3.04 -0.31
N GLU A 30 -12.95 3.21 -1.19
CA GLU A 30 -14.36 3.06 -0.84
C GLU A 30 -14.65 1.70 -0.19
N ARG A 31 -14.20 0.61 -0.81
CA ARG A 31 -14.35 -0.75 -0.26
C ARG A 31 -13.60 -0.95 1.06
N LEU A 32 -12.43 -0.33 1.22
CA LEU A 32 -11.69 -0.39 2.48
C LEU A 32 -12.42 0.38 3.58
N ASN A 33 -13.07 1.50 3.25
CA ASN A 33 -13.87 2.28 4.17
C ASN A 33 -15.12 1.51 4.62
N GLU A 34 -15.79 0.82 3.70
CA GLU A 34 -16.88 -0.11 4.03
C GLU A 34 -16.44 -1.23 4.99
N LEU A 35 -15.21 -1.75 4.83
CA LEU A 35 -14.71 -2.87 5.64
C LEU A 35 -14.23 -2.46 7.03
N PHE A 36 -13.61 -1.29 7.17
CA PHE A 36 -12.93 -0.87 8.41
C PHE A 36 -13.62 0.29 9.15
N GLY A 37 -14.60 0.95 8.53
CA GLY A 37 -15.28 2.12 9.09
C GLY A 37 -14.39 3.37 9.18
N ASP A 38 -14.87 4.39 9.90
CA ASP A 38 -14.27 5.73 9.92
C ASP A 38 -13.18 5.94 10.99
N GLY A 39 -12.85 4.91 11.78
CA GLY A 39 -11.86 5.00 12.85
C GLY A 39 -10.38 4.95 12.41
N ILE A 40 -10.13 4.74 11.12
CA ILE A 40 -8.78 4.60 10.54
C ILE A 40 -8.71 5.47 9.28
N SER A 41 -7.62 6.22 9.07
CA SER A 41 -7.45 7.02 7.86
C SER A 41 -7.36 6.16 6.60
N ASP A 42 -7.78 6.72 5.47
CA ASP A 42 -7.74 6.05 4.17
C ASP A 42 -6.31 5.63 3.81
N GLU A 43 -5.31 6.46 4.09
CA GLU A 43 -3.89 6.16 3.89
C GLU A 43 -3.45 4.94 4.70
N ASN A 44 -3.88 4.83 5.94
CA ASN A 44 -3.52 3.70 6.80
C ASN A 44 -4.20 2.41 6.35
N LYS A 45 -5.48 2.47 5.97
CA LYS A 45 -6.21 1.32 5.40
C LYS A 45 -5.52 0.84 4.11
N LEU A 46 -5.18 1.76 3.21
CA LEU A 46 -4.51 1.46 1.96
C LEU A 46 -3.09 0.91 2.19
N GLY A 47 -2.32 1.52 3.08
CA GLY A 47 -0.98 1.07 3.46
C GLY A 47 -0.99 -0.35 4.03
N PHE A 48 -1.94 -0.64 4.92
CA PHE A 48 -2.11 -1.99 5.47
C PHE A 48 -2.45 -3.01 4.37
N ALA A 49 -3.45 -2.71 3.53
CA ALA A 49 -3.89 -3.62 2.48
C ALA A 49 -2.82 -3.88 1.41
N VAL A 50 -2.13 -2.84 0.94
CA VAL A 50 -1.22 -2.95 -0.21
C VAL A 50 0.21 -3.27 0.22
N MET A 51 0.76 -2.56 1.21
CA MET A 51 2.18 -2.68 1.60
C MET A 51 2.42 -3.80 2.60
N GLN A 52 1.53 -4.00 3.58
CA GLN A 52 1.77 -4.99 4.63
C GLN A 52 1.22 -6.38 4.26
N VAL A 53 -0.05 -6.45 3.87
CA VAL A 53 -0.69 -7.73 3.51
C VAL A 53 -0.43 -8.08 2.04
N GLY A 54 -0.68 -7.13 1.13
CA GLY A 54 -0.62 -7.35 -0.31
C GLY A 54 0.76 -7.76 -0.81
N GLN A 55 1.85 -7.16 -0.30
CA GLN A 55 3.22 -7.57 -0.67
C GLN A 55 3.49 -9.02 -0.28
N THR A 56 3.15 -9.40 0.94
CA THR A 56 3.31 -10.77 1.44
C THR A 56 2.55 -11.79 0.56
N LEU A 57 1.32 -11.46 0.18
CA LEU A 57 0.52 -12.33 -0.70
C LEU A 57 1.08 -12.42 -2.12
N ARG A 58 1.54 -11.29 -2.68
CA ARG A 58 2.15 -11.25 -4.03
C ARG A 58 3.44 -12.05 -4.12
N ALA A 59 4.23 -12.09 -3.05
CA ALA A 59 5.44 -12.89 -2.96
C ALA A 59 5.17 -14.40 -2.83
N ASN A 60 3.95 -14.80 -2.47
CA ASN A 60 3.59 -16.21 -2.35
C ASN A 60 3.18 -16.79 -3.72
N GLU A 61 4.09 -17.53 -4.34
CA GLU A 61 3.86 -18.11 -5.67
C GLU A 61 2.63 -19.02 -5.74
N ARG A 62 2.33 -19.79 -4.68
CA ARG A 62 1.18 -20.70 -4.70
C ARG A 62 -0.14 -19.93 -4.70
N VAL A 63 -0.21 -18.85 -3.91
CA VAL A 63 -1.34 -17.91 -3.93
C VAL A 63 -1.50 -17.30 -5.32
N MET A 64 -0.41 -16.81 -5.91
CA MET A 64 -0.44 -16.19 -7.23
C MET A 64 -0.82 -17.17 -8.34
N ARG A 65 -0.40 -18.44 -8.24
CA ARG A 65 -0.85 -19.50 -9.15
C ARG A 65 -2.35 -19.74 -9.03
N GLN A 66 -2.90 -19.82 -7.82
CA GLN A 66 -4.35 -20.00 -7.63
C GLN A 66 -5.15 -18.81 -8.18
N ILE A 67 -4.70 -17.58 -7.95
CA ILE A 67 -5.34 -16.36 -8.50
C ILE A 67 -5.33 -16.38 -10.04
N LYS A 68 -4.25 -16.89 -10.65
CA LYS A 68 -4.13 -16.95 -12.11
C LYS A 68 -5.01 -18.02 -12.75
N HIS A 69 -5.22 -19.14 -12.08
CA HIS A 69 -5.79 -20.35 -12.70
C HIS A 69 -7.18 -20.73 -12.21
N ASN A 70 -7.65 -20.18 -11.10
CA ASN A 70 -8.94 -20.54 -10.50
C ASN A 70 -9.89 -19.35 -10.45
N ASP A 71 -11.18 -19.63 -10.44
CA ASP A 71 -12.19 -18.63 -10.13
C ASP A 71 -11.99 -18.05 -8.72
N LYS A 72 -12.41 -16.80 -8.53
CA LYS A 72 -12.27 -16.06 -7.27
C LYS A 72 -12.76 -16.85 -6.06
N ALA A 73 -13.93 -17.50 -6.16
CA ALA A 73 -14.52 -18.26 -5.06
C ALA A 73 -13.60 -19.40 -4.59
N LEU A 74 -13.01 -20.13 -5.54
CA LEU A 74 -12.09 -21.23 -5.25
C LEU A 74 -10.74 -20.72 -4.75
N ALA A 75 -10.20 -19.66 -5.35
CA ALA A 75 -8.95 -19.06 -4.90
C ALA A 75 -9.06 -18.57 -3.44
N VAL A 76 -10.17 -17.91 -3.08
CA VAL A 76 -10.44 -17.43 -1.72
C VAL A 76 -10.61 -18.58 -0.73
N GLN A 77 -11.28 -19.68 -1.10
CA GLN A 77 -11.42 -20.83 -0.21
C GLN A 77 -10.12 -21.64 -0.06
N GLY A 78 -9.20 -21.52 -1.02
CA GLY A 78 -7.91 -22.19 -1.03
C GLY A 78 -6.83 -21.48 -0.21
N GLU A 79 -5.62 -21.40 -0.77
CA GLU A 79 -4.44 -20.95 -0.06
C GLU A 79 -4.43 -19.44 0.21
N LEU A 80 -5.20 -18.67 -0.57
CA LEU A 80 -5.31 -17.21 -0.37
C LEU A 80 -5.80 -16.88 1.04
N LYS A 81 -6.81 -17.59 1.56
CA LYS A 81 -7.35 -17.33 2.91
C LYS A 81 -6.31 -17.58 3.99
N THR A 82 -5.66 -18.73 3.98
CA THR A 82 -4.66 -19.07 5.00
C THR A 82 -3.44 -18.15 4.91
N ALA A 83 -2.98 -17.81 3.70
CA ALA A 83 -1.88 -16.88 3.51
C ALA A 83 -2.24 -15.46 3.97
N ALA A 84 -3.48 -15.01 3.72
CA ALA A 84 -3.95 -13.70 4.14
C ALA A 84 -3.98 -13.57 5.67
N ILE A 85 -4.49 -14.58 6.38
CA ILE A 85 -4.49 -14.61 7.85
C ILE A 85 -3.05 -14.52 8.39
N LYS A 86 -2.12 -15.30 7.82
CA LYS A 86 -0.70 -15.26 8.22
C LYS A 86 -0.08 -13.89 7.96
N ALA A 87 -0.35 -13.28 6.80
CA ALA A 87 0.14 -11.95 6.46
C ALA A 87 -0.39 -10.86 7.40
N ILE A 88 -1.68 -10.93 7.77
CA ILE A 88 -2.30 -10.02 8.74
C ILE A 88 -1.64 -10.16 10.12
N LEU A 89 -1.44 -11.38 10.60
CA LEU A 89 -0.78 -11.63 11.88
C LEU A 89 0.68 -11.15 11.87
N ALA A 90 1.41 -11.40 10.78
CA ALA A 90 2.79 -10.93 10.62
C ALA A 90 2.87 -9.40 10.63
N ALA A 91 1.96 -8.72 9.91
CA ALA A 91 1.87 -7.26 9.91
C ALA A 91 1.61 -6.70 11.31
N ARG A 92 0.63 -7.26 12.03
CA ARG A 92 0.33 -6.88 13.43
C ARG A 92 1.56 -7.05 14.33
N ASN A 93 2.17 -8.24 14.32
CA ASN A 93 3.27 -8.57 15.22
C ASN A 93 4.53 -7.78 14.88
N GLY A 94 4.80 -7.55 13.59
CA GLY A 94 5.92 -6.70 13.15
C GLY A 94 5.76 -5.26 13.62
N ASN A 95 4.57 -4.66 13.46
CA ASN A 95 4.31 -3.31 13.94
C ASN A 95 4.43 -3.22 15.47
N GLN A 96 3.90 -4.21 16.19
CA GLN A 96 4.03 -4.27 17.66
C GLN A 96 5.51 -4.37 18.07
N ALA A 97 6.28 -5.27 17.45
CA ALA A 97 7.70 -5.45 17.77
C ALA A 97 8.54 -4.19 17.46
N MET A 98 8.26 -3.49 16.35
CA MET A 98 8.91 -2.22 16.05
C MET A 98 8.58 -1.15 17.10
N ALA A 99 7.33 -1.04 17.53
CA ALA A 99 6.93 -0.12 18.58
C ALA A 99 7.61 -0.46 19.92
N ASP A 100 7.59 -1.72 20.32
CA ASP A 100 8.21 -2.19 21.57
C ASP A 100 9.72 -1.87 21.59
N GLN A 101 10.44 -2.06 20.48
CA GLN A 101 11.86 -1.70 20.36
C GLN A 101 12.14 -0.21 20.44
N LEU A 102 11.24 0.64 19.96
CA LEU A 102 11.38 2.09 20.07
C LEU A 102 11.03 2.60 21.46
N LEU A 103 10.19 1.88 22.21
CA LEU A 103 9.69 2.30 23.52
C LEU A 103 10.44 1.66 24.69
N SER A 104 11.38 0.74 24.44
CA SER A 104 12.13 0.05 25.49
C SER A 104 13.12 0.91 26.29
N GLY A 105 13.27 2.20 25.96
CA GLY A 105 14.10 3.15 26.71
C GLY A 105 15.59 3.15 26.36
N ASP A 106 15.96 2.64 25.19
CA ASP A 106 17.32 2.72 24.63
C ASP A 106 17.47 3.88 23.63
N ASP A 107 18.69 4.12 23.16
CA ASP A 107 19.03 5.22 22.23
C ASP A 107 18.31 5.11 20.87
N ARG A 108 17.66 3.99 20.56
CA ARG A 108 16.98 3.77 19.26
C ARG A 108 15.88 4.77 18.99
N LEU A 109 15.17 5.22 20.03
CA LEU A 109 14.15 6.24 19.85
C LEU A 109 14.75 7.55 19.35
N ILE A 110 15.89 7.96 19.92
CA ILE A 110 16.59 9.19 19.55
C ILE A 110 17.07 9.10 18.10
N ASP A 111 17.67 7.98 17.72
CA ASP A 111 18.10 7.73 16.34
C ASP A 111 16.93 7.76 15.36
N PHE A 112 15.82 7.09 15.71
CA PHE A 112 14.61 7.09 14.89
C PHE A 112 14.02 8.49 14.72
N LEU A 113 14.00 9.31 15.78
CA LEU A 113 13.57 10.70 15.72
C LEU A 113 14.45 11.53 14.80
N GLY A 114 15.77 11.31 14.81
CA GLY A 114 16.70 11.94 13.87
C GLY A 114 16.39 11.60 12.41
N LEU A 115 16.07 10.34 12.13
CA LEU A 115 15.63 9.91 10.79
C LEU A 115 14.32 10.57 10.37
N MET A 116 13.33 10.62 11.27
CA MET A 116 12.03 11.25 11.00
C MET A 116 12.17 12.75 10.78
N TYR A 117 13.03 13.45 11.53
CA TYR A 117 13.33 14.86 11.30
C TYR A 117 13.84 15.09 9.87
N ASN A 118 14.85 14.33 9.45
CA ASN A 118 15.42 14.46 8.10
C ASN A 118 14.39 14.14 7.02
N LEU A 119 13.59 13.09 7.22
CA LEU A 119 12.52 12.72 6.30
C LEU A 119 11.44 13.81 6.20
N LEU A 120 11.03 14.44 7.30
CA LEU A 120 10.02 15.49 7.25
C LEU A 120 10.58 16.80 6.69
N LYS A 121 11.85 17.11 6.98
CA LYS A 121 12.51 18.33 6.53
C LYS A 121 12.84 18.32 5.04
N HIS A 122 13.25 17.16 4.51
CA HIS A 122 13.73 17.02 3.13
C HIS A 122 12.85 16.11 2.27
N GLY A 123 11.88 15.41 2.86
CA GLY A 123 11.04 14.45 2.14
C GLY A 123 10.14 15.10 1.09
N GLN A 124 9.80 16.39 1.23
CA GLN A 124 9.05 17.12 0.21
C GLN A 124 9.89 17.31 -1.06
N ASP A 125 11.17 17.66 -0.90
CA ASP A 125 12.13 17.81 -2.00
C ASP A 125 12.36 16.48 -2.74
N LEU A 126 12.16 15.36 -2.03
CA LEU A 126 12.30 14.00 -2.53
C LEU A 126 10.98 13.38 -3.01
N GLY A 127 9.86 14.08 -2.89
CA GLY A 127 8.52 13.56 -3.24
C GLY A 127 8.01 12.42 -2.34
N LEU A 128 8.58 12.29 -1.13
CA LEU A 128 8.29 11.24 -0.16
C LEU A 128 7.22 11.62 0.88
N THR A 129 6.96 12.92 1.07
CA THR A 129 5.96 13.41 2.01
C THR A 129 5.04 14.42 1.34
N ARG A 130 3.75 14.42 1.72
CA ARG A 130 2.80 15.46 1.30
C ARG A 130 3.00 16.71 2.16
N PRO A 131 2.78 17.92 1.60
CA PRO A 131 2.75 19.12 2.41
C PRO A 131 1.64 19.03 3.47
N PRO A 132 1.84 19.62 4.66
CA PRO A 132 0.76 19.74 5.64
C PRO A 132 -0.42 20.47 5.00
N VAL A 133 -1.63 19.96 5.24
CA VAL A 133 -2.87 20.63 4.83
C VAL A 133 -3.04 21.84 5.75
N GLU A 134 -2.91 23.05 5.22
CA GLU A 134 -3.31 24.26 5.95
C GLU A 134 -4.84 24.24 6.10
N HIS A 135 -5.31 24.27 7.35
CA HIS A 135 -6.74 24.37 7.70
C HIS A 135 -7.15 25.84 7.80
#